data_AF-A0A7S1FL21-F1
#
_entry.id   AF-A0A7S1FL21-F1
#
_cell.length_a   1.000
_cell.length_b   1.000
_cell.length_c   1.000
_cell.angle_alpha   90.00
_cell.angle_beta   90.00
_cell.angle_gamma   90.00
#
_symmetry.space_group_name_H-M   'P 1'
#
loop_
_entity.id
_entity.type
_entity.pdbx_description
1 polymer ?
#
loop_
_entity_poly.entity_id
_entity_poly.type
_entity_poly.pdbx_seq_one_letter_code
_entity_poly.pdbx_strand_id
1 'polypeptide(L)'
;PTEIVALAGPLSERFVSWVRESHGNAELDVRQIEDDVNGYIQGLGPIVADRRDQLGLPRGDTPESAAAALKEANVETNLALSDVAVPTQMHLEAFINRCALKYVGAMQMPGEAVGAVAAQSIAEPATQMTLKTFHFAGVASMNVTLGVPRIKEIINAAKNISTPIITCTLNQPYSEVSARIVKGRIEPTTFGDLCLYIKEVYEPSGCFLSVKVDLHTIQKLQLEVTVENMKQALLNHKNL
;
A
#
# COMPACT_ATOMS: atom_id res chain seq x y z
N PRO A 1 -3.11 23.09 -29.83
CA PRO A 1 -3.19 21.91 -28.92
C PRO A 1 -2.41 20.72 -29.45
N THR A 2 -2.63 20.34 -30.71
CA THR A 2 -1.81 19.34 -31.44
C THR A 2 -0.32 19.70 -31.48
N GLU A 3 0.03 20.96 -31.67
CA GLU A 3 1.42 21.44 -31.63
C GLU A 3 2.08 21.23 -30.25
N ILE A 4 1.33 21.41 -29.15
CA ILE A 4 1.83 21.19 -27.79
C ILE A 4 2.08 19.70 -27.55
N VAL A 5 1.15 18.85 -28.00
CA VAL A 5 1.27 17.39 -27.88
C VAL A 5 2.45 16.86 -28.71
N ALA A 6 2.71 17.45 -29.89
CA ALA A 6 3.86 17.10 -30.72
C ALA A 6 5.21 17.42 -30.07
N LEU A 7 5.25 18.42 -29.18
CA LEU A 7 6.46 18.79 -28.43
C LEU A 7 6.74 17.86 -27.23
N ALA A 8 5.80 16.99 -26.83
CA ALA A 8 5.98 16.13 -25.65
C ALA A 8 7.19 15.21 -25.76
N GLY A 9 7.31 14.47 -26.87
CA GLY A 9 8.43 13.53 -27.10
C GLY A 9 9.80 14.21 -27.12
N PRO A 10 10.01 15.24 -27.96
CA PRO A 10 11.30 15.96 -27.99
C PRO A 10 11.70 16.58 -26.65
N LEU A 11 10.73 17.09 -25.88
CA LEU A 11 11.01 17.71 -24.58
C LEU A 11 11.34 16.70 -23.48
N SER A 12 10.68 15.54 -23.47
CA SER A 12 10.96 14.47 -22.51
C SER A 12 12.31 13.80 -22.82
N GLU A 13 12.62 13.56 -24.09
CA GLU A 13 13.95 13.07 -24.50
C GLU A 13 15.06 14.06 -24.11
N ARG A 14 14.83 15.37 -24.31
CA ARG A 14 15.77 16.41 -23.90
C ARG A 14 15.99 16.44 -22.39
N PHE A 15 14.92 16.28 -21.62
CA PHE A 15 15.00 16.16 -20.15
C PHE A 15 15.86 14.96 -19.75
N VAL A 16 15.60 13.79 -20.34
CA VAL A 16 16.35 12.56 -20.06
C VAL A 16 17.83 12.70 -20.41
N SER A 17 18.15 13.27 -21.58
CA SER A 17 19.55 13.50 -22.00
C SER A 17 20.27 14.38 -20.99
N TRP A 18 19.64 15.50 -20.60
CA TRP A 18 20.24 16.45 -19.67
C TRP A 18 20.48 15.85 -18.28
N VAL A 19 19.53 15.05 -17.77
CA VAL A 19 19.67 14.35 -16.48
C VAL A 19 20.81 13.33 -16.54
N ARG A 20 20.91 12.56 -17.64
CA ARG A 20 21.98 11.57 -17.83
C ARG A 20 23.36 12.22 -17.93
N GLU A 21 23.48 13.31 -18.67
CA GLU A 21 24.72 14.09 -18.76
C GLU A 21 25.17 14.63 -17.39
N SER A 22 24.21 15.10 -16.59
CA SER A 22 24.48 15.70 -15.28
C SER A 22 24.90 14.70 -14.21
N HIS A 23 24.44 13.45 -14.30
CA HIS A 23 24.65 12.43 -13.25
C HIS A 23 25.82 11.47 -13.53
N GLY A 24 26.44 11.53 -14.70
CA GLY A 24 27.51 10.61 -15.11
C GLY A 24 27.01 9.17 -15.33
N ASN A 25 27.93 8.26 -15.69
CA ASN A 25 27.68 6.88 -16.17
C ASN A 25 26.89 5.93 -15.24
N ALA A 26 26.25 6.41 -14.18
CA ALA A 26 25.35 5.60 -13.35
C ALA A 26 24.04 5.32 -14.09
N GLU A 27 23.60 4.07 -14.04
CA GLU A 27 22.35 3.61 -14.64
C GLU A 27 21.15 4.18 -13.83
N LEU A 28 20.72 5.38 -14.21
CA LEU A 28 19.51 6.02 -13.68
C LEU A 28 18.28 5.51 -14.43
N ASP A 29 17.33 4.92 -13.68
CA ASP A 29 16.00 4.65 -14.21
C ASP A 29 15.16 5.93 -14.21
N VAL A 30 15.15 6.60 -15.38
CA VAL A 30 14.39 7.84 -15.62
C VAL A 30 13.06 7.59 -16.30
N ARG A 31 12.67 6.34 -16.56
CA ARG A 31 11.48 5.99 -17.35
C ARG A 31 10.21 6.56 -16.74
N GLN A 32 10.04 6.40 -15.44
CA GLN A 32 8.86 6.92 -14.75
C GLN A 32 8.71 8.43 -14.91
N ILE A 33 9.82 9.17 -14.85
CA ILE A 33 9.79 10.64 -14.93
C ILE A 33 9.58 11.09 -16.37
N GLU A 34 10.14 10.36 -17.34
CA GLU A 34 9.88 10.56 -18.76
C GLU A 34 8.40 10.37 -19.07
N ASP A 35 7.78 9.31 -18.53
CA ASP A 35 6.34 9.04 -18.66
C ASP A 35 5.50 10.12 -17.97
N ASP A 36 5.89 10.58 -16.79
CA ASP A 36 5.20 11.65 -16.06
C ASP A 36 5.25 13.00 -16.81
N VAL A 37 6.41 13.35 -17.38
CA VAL A 37 6.60 14.57 -18.19
C VAL A 37 5.79 14.47 -19.48
N ASN A 38 5.85 13.34 -20.17
CA ASN A 38 5.06 13.10 -21.38
C ASN A 38 3.56 13.16 -21.08
N GLY A 39 3.11 12.49 -20.02
CA GLY A 39 1.72 12.50 -19.58
C GLY A 39 1.23 13.90 -19.22
N TYR A 40 2.06 14.69 -18.54
CA TYR A 40 1.72 16.08 -18.21
C TYR A 40 1.55 16.94 -19.47
N ILE A 41 2.51 16.90 -20.41
CA ILE A 41 2.43 17.71 -21.65
C ILE A 41 1.25 17.25 -22.53
N GLN A 42 1.03 15.94 -22.65
CA GLN A 42 -0.12 15.39 -23.36
C GLN A 42 -1.44 15.83 -22.72
N GLY A 43 -1.50 15.89 -21.39
CA GLY A 43 -2.65 16.38 -20.63
C GLY A 43 -2.96 17.87 -20.83
N LEU A 44 -1.99 18.69 -21.24
CA LEU A 44 -2.22 20.10 -21.58
C LEU A 44 -3.01 20.26 -22.88
N GLY A 45 -2.91 19.32 -23.82
CA GLY A 45 -3.61 19.38 -25.10
C GLY A 45 -5.13 19.54 -24.95
N PRO A 46 -5.82 18.62 -24.25
CA PRO A 46 -7.26 18.72 -23.97
C PRO A 46 -7.66 19.99 -23.21
N ILE A 47 -6.87 20.40 -22.20
CA ILE A 47 -7.16 21.62 -21.41
C ILE A 47 -7.16 22.87 -22.30
N VAL A 48 -6.20 22.96 -23.22
CA VAL A 48 -6.13 24.08 -24.17
C VAL A 48 -7.27 23.96 -25.20
N ALA A 49 -7.63 22.76 -25.64
CA ALA A 49 -8.74 22.55 -26.58
C ALA A 49 -10.10 22.95 -25.99
N ASP A 50 -10.39 22.56 -24.74
CA ASP A 50 -11.63 22.92 -24.05
C ASP A 50 -11.71 24.43 -23.79
N ARG A 51 -10.57 25.07 -23.47
CA ARG A 51 -10.52 26.53 -23.31
C ARG A 51 -10.75 27.27 -24.62
N ARG A 52 -10.32 26.71 -25.76
CA ARG A 52 -10.61 27.26 -27.10
C ARG A 52 -12.10 27.15 -27.43
N ASP A 53 -12.73 26.03 -27.10
CA ASP A 53 -14.17 25.82 -27.27
C ASP A 53 -15.00 26.85 -26.47
N GLN A 54 -14.61 27.11 -25.21
CA GLN A 54 -15.24 28.13 -24.36
C GLN A 54 -15.14 29.55 -24.93
N LEU A 55 -14.10 29.82 -25.73
CA LEU A 55 -13.88 31.11 -26.40
C LEU A 55 -14.52 31.15 -27.80
N GLY A 56 -15.25 30.11 -28.22
CA GLY A 56 -15.90 30.02 -29.53
C GLY A 56 -14.94 29.78 -30.69
N LEU A 57 -13.74 29.27 -30.42
CA LEU A 57 -12.70 29.01 -31.41
C LEU A 57 -12.62 27.51 -31.76
N PRO A 58 -12.11 27.15 -32.95
CA PRO A 58 -11.90 25.75 -33.31
C PRO A 58 -10.98 25.05 -32.29
N ARG A 59 -11.42 23.87 -31.82
CA ARG A 59 -10.80 23.12 -30.70
C ARG A 59 -9.32 22.83 -30.91
N GLY A 60 -8.86 22.55 -32.14
CA GLY A 60 -7.44 22.35 -32.46
C GLY A 60 -6.82 21.06 -31.89
N ASP A 61 -7.66 20.11 -31.51
CA ASP A 61 -7.40 18.78 -30.96
C ASP A 61 -7.08 17.71 -32.02
N THR A 62 -7.66 17.82 -33.23
CA THR A 62 -7.34 16.96 -34.38
C THR A 62 -6.50 17.72 -35.40
N PRO A 63 -5.73 17.02 -36.28
CA PRO A 63 -4.99 17.68 -37.35
C PRO A 63 -5.88 18.55 -38.25
N GLU A 64 -7.12 18.12 -38.47
CA GLU A 64 -8.12 18.85 -39.25
C GLU A 64 -8.63 20.09 -38.52
N SER A 65 -8.95 20.00 -37.22
CA SER A 65 -9.40 21.16 -36.43
C SER A 65 -8.27 22.15 -36.15
N ALA A 66 -7.01 21.68 -36.14
CA ALA A 66 -5.82 22.52 -36.08
C ALA A 66 -5.61 23.32 -37.37
N ALA A 67 -5.77 22.69 -38.53
CA ALA A 67 -5.69 23.38 -39.82
C ALA A 67 -6.80 24.43 -39.99
N ALA A 68 -8.00 24.18 -39.45
CA ALA A 68 -9.10 25.15 -39.41
C ALA A 68 -8.77 26.33 -38.48
N ALA A 69 -8.22 26.05 -37.28
CA ALA A 69 -7.75 27.07 -36.34
C ALA A 69 -6.68 28.00 -36.93
N LEU A 70 -5.77 27.47 -37.75
CA LEU A 70 -4.73 28.24 -38.45
C LEU A 70 -5.30 29.15 -39.55
N LYS A 71 -6.42 28.77 -40.19
CA LYS A 71 -7.07 29.57 -41.24
C LYS A 71 -7.92 30.72 -40.70
N GLU A 72 -8.54 30.56 -39.53
CA GLU A 72 -9.38 31.59 -38.89
C GLU A 72 -8.58 32.58 -38.02
N ALA A 73 -7.24 32.45 -37.98
CA ALA A 73 -6.36 33.21 -37.10
C ALA A 73 -6.14 34.67 -37.59
N ASN A 74 -7.03 35.60 -37.24
CA ASN A 74 -6.80 37.04 -37.40
C ASN A 74 -5.75 37.56 -36.39
N VAL A 75 -5.07 38.67 -36.74
CA VAL A 75 -3.96 39.25 -35.95
C VAL A 75 -4.39 39.67 -34.52
N GLU A 76 -5.61 40.16 -34.33
CA GLU A 76 -6.14 40.55 -33.00
C GLU A 76 -6.50 39.35 -32.11
N THR A 77 -7.10 38.29 -32.70
CA THR A 77 -7.40 37.04 -31.96
C THR A 77 -6.13 36.30 -31.58
N ASN A 78 -5.08 36.35 -32.40
CA ASN A 78 -3.77 35.79 -32.08
C ASN A 78 -3.10 36.45 -30.87
N LEU A 79 -3.24 37.77 -30.70
CA LEU A 79 -2.63 38.51 -29.58
C LEU A 79 -3.29 38.18 -28.23
N ALA A 80 -4.63 38.05 -28.22
CA ALA A 80 -5.37 37.65 -27.02
C ALA A 80 -5.13 36.17 -26.63
N LEU A 81 -4.85 35.32 -27.63
CA LEU A 81 -4.54 33.90 -27.43
C LEU A 81 -3.10 33.65 -26.94
N SER A 82 -2.14 34.47 -27.38
CA SER A 82 -0.73 34.36 -26.98
C SER A 82 -0.48 34.75 -25.52
N ASP A 83 -1.27 35.70 -24.99
CA ASP A 83 -0.99 36.29 -23.68
C ASP A 83 -1.66 35.58 -22.49
N VAL A 84 -2.76 34.82 -22.71
CA VAL A 84 -3.61 34.36 -21.57
C VAL A 84 -3.92 32.86 -21.55
N ALA A 85 -3.95 32.15 -22.69
CA ALA A 85 -4.61 30.84 -22.74
C ALA A 85 -3.75 29.66 -23.22
N VAL A 86 -2.65 29.89 -23.92
CA VAL A 86 -1.84 28.83 -24.54
C VAL A 86 -0.40 28.92 -24.05
N PRO A 87 0.14 27.90 -23.39
CA PRO A 87 1.53 27.92 -23.00
C PRO A 87 2.40 27.85 -24.27
N THR A 88 3.28 28.84 -24.44
CA THR A 88 4.20 28.90 -25.56
C THR A 88 5.25 27.81 -25.45
N GLN A 89 5.93 27.50 -26.55
CA GLN A 89 7.09 26.60 -26.53
C GLN A 89 8.13 27.05 -25.49
N MET A 90 8.39 28.36 -25.39
CA MET A 90 9.31 28.92 -24.40
C MET A 90 8.86 28.65 -22.96
N HIS A 91 7.56 28.71 -22.66
CA HIS A 91 7.03 28.36 -21.33
C HIS A 91 7.22 26.88 -21.01
N LEU A 92 6.97 25.97 -21.97
CA LEU A 92 7.18 24.54 -21.78
C LEU A 92 8.67 24.22 -21.58
N GLU A 93 9.53 24.81 -22.41
CA GLU A 93 10.97 24.62 -22.28
C GLU A 93 11.51 25.15 -20.95
N ALA A 94 11.05 26.32 -20.50
CA ALA A 94 11.41 26.85 -19.20
C ALA A 94 10.92 25.96 -18.05
N PHE A 95 9.72 25.40 -18.16
CA PHE A 95 9.17 24.45 -17.19
C PHE A 95 10.00 23.18 -17.11
N ILE A 96 10.30 22.55 -18.26
CA ILE A 96 11.11 21.33 -18.31
C ILE A 96 12.52 21.57 -17.77
N ASN A 97 13.15 22.69 -18.14
CA ASN A 97 14.46 23.06 -17.60
C ASN A 97 14.41 23.25 -16.07
N ARG A 98 13.33 23.86 -15.54
CA ARG A 98 13.13 24.02 -14.09
C ARG A 98 12.96 22.68 -13.37
N CYS A 99 12.18 21.76 -13.96
CA CYS A 99 11.99 20.41 -13.44
C CYS A 99 13.32 19.65 -13.42
N ALA A 100 14.10 19.73 -14.50
CA ALA A 100 15.41 19.08 -14.61
C ALA A 100 16.37 19.60 -13.53
N LEU A 101 16.49 20.92 -13.40
CA LEU A 101 17.32 21.56 -12.37
C LEU A 101 16.91 21.13 -10.94
N LYS A 102 15.60 21.08 -10.65
CA LYS A 102 15.12 20.61 -9.34
C LYS A 102 15.41 19.14 -9.11
N TYR A 103 15.26 18.31 -10.14
CA TYR A 103 15.52 16.88 -10.04
C TYR A 103 16.98 16.61 -9.72
N VAL A 104 17.91 17.20 -10.51
CA VAL A 104 19.35 17.07 -10.25
C VAL A 104 19.74 17.70 -8.91
N GLY A 105 19.12 18.82 -8.52
CA GLY A 105 19.37 19.43 -7.21
C GLY A 105 18.81 18.65 -6.01
N ALA A 106 17.86 17.74 -6.23
CA ALA A 106 17.28 16.89 -5.19
C ALA A 106 17.98 15.53 -5.07
N MET A 107 18.92 15.22 -5.98
CA MET A 107 19.71 14.00 -5.92
C MET A 107 20.65 14.02 -4.72
N GLN A 108 20.82 12.85 -4.10
CA GLN A 108 21.71 12.73 -2.95
C GLN A 108 23.16 12.83 -3.38
N MET A 109 23.94 13.63 -2.65
CA MET A 109 25.36 13.79 -2.95
C MET A 109 26.16 12.53 -2.59
N PRO A 110 27.04 12.04 -3.48
CA PRO A 110 27.96 10.96 -3.16
C PRO A 110 28.84 11.29 -1.96
N GLY A 111 29.03 10.32 -1.06
CA GLY A 111 29.87 10.47 0.13
C GLY A 111 29.16 11.07 1.35
N GLU A 112 27.88 11.45 1.24
CA GLU A 112 27.11 11.90 2.39
C GLU A 112 26.80 10.75 3.37
N ALA A 113 26.83 11.05 4.68
CA ALA A 113 26.62 10.07 5.74
C ALA A 113 25.14 9.70 5.93
N VAL A 114 24.50 9.17 4.88
CA VAL A 114 23.07 8.80 4.84
C VAL A 114 22.66 7.87 5.98
N GLY A 115 23.56 6.97 6.41
CA GLY A 115 23.28 6.06 7.52
C GLY A 115 23.13 6.76 8.88
N ALA A 116 23.93 7.79 9.15
CA ALA A 116 23.84 8.56 10.39
C ALA A 116 22.56 9.41 10.43
N VAL A 117 22.24 10.07 9.31
CA VAL A 117 21.00 10.83 9.17
C VAL A 117 19.79 9.92 9.33
N ALA A 118 19.75 8.78 8.62
CA ALA A 118 18.66 7.81 8.72
C ALA A 118 18.48 7.26 10.15
N ALA A 119 19.58 6.95 10.84
CA ALA A 119 19.52 6.46 12.21
C ALA A 119 18.90 7.51 13.15
N GLN A 120 19.31 8.77 13.04
CA GLN A 120 18.74 9.85 13.85
C GLN A 120 17.27 10.11 13.50
N SER A 121 16.93 10.15 12.21
CA SER A 121 15.56 10.40 11.73
C SER A 121 14.55 9.36 12.23
N ILE A 122 14.99 8.12 12.50
CA ILE A 122 14.13 7.08 13.09
C ILE A 122 14.15 7.16 14.63
N ALA A 123 15.32 7.39 15.23
CA ALA A 123 15.49 7.35 16.67
C ALA A 123 14.82 8.52 17.41
N GLU A 124 14.91 9.74 16.87
CA GLU A 124 14.38 10.94 17.53
C GLU A 124 12.85 10.89 17.67
N PRO A 125 12.06 10.59 16.62
CA PRO A 125 10.62 10.40 16.75
C PRO A 125 10.25 9.22 17.65
N ALA A 126 11.05 8.14 17.65
CA ALA A 126 10.78 6.99 18.52
C ALA A 126 10.76 7.41 20.00
N THR A 127 11.65 8.30 20.43
CA THR A 127 11.61 8.81 21.82
C THR A 127 10.36 9.62 22.13
N GLN A 128 9.80 10.31 21.14
CA GLN A 128 8.54 11.06 21.25
C GLN A 128 7.29 10.17 21.18
N MET A 129 7.43 8.92 20.71
CA MET A 129 6.39 7.89 20.76
C MET A 129 6.26 7.32 22.19
N THR A 130 6.10 8.20 23.18
CA THR A 130 5.83 7.82 24.57
C THR A 130 4.36 7.39 24.71
N LEU A 131 4.11 6.11 24.41
CA LEU A 131 2.99 5.31 24.91
C LEU A 131 1.55 5.87 24.76
N LYS A 132 1.25 6.71 23.75
CA LYS A 132 -0.15 6.94 23.35
C LYS A 132 -0.61 5.86 22.37
N THR A 133 -0.70 4.60 22.77
CA THR A 133 -1.20 3.55 21.86
C THR A 133 -1.97 2.42 22.57
N PHE A 134 -3.04 2.77 23.27
CA PHE A 134 -4.23 1.89 23.26
C PHE A 134 -4.97 2.15 21.95
N HIS A 135 -4.40 1.73 20.83
CA HIS A 135 -5.12 1.73 19.55
C HIS A 135 -5.64 0.32 19.31
N PHE A 136 -6.93 0.15 19.58
CA PHE A 136 -7.68 -0.98 19.09
C PHE A 136 -7.62 -0.94 17.56
N ALA A 137 -7.05 -1.95 16.93
CA ALA A 137 -7.02 -2.08 15.48
C ALA A 137 -8.43 -2.43 14.97
N GLY A 138 -9.36 -1.47 15.01
CA GLY A 138 -10.72 -1.52 14.43
C GLY A 138 -11.68 -2.60 14.96
N VAL A 139 -11.18 -3.58 15.72
CA VAL A 139 -11.92 -4.69 16.31
C VAL A 139 -11.60 -4.69 17.80
N ALA A 140 -12.63 -4.56 18.63
CA ALA A 140 -12.55 -4.17 20.05
C ALA A 140 -11.83 -5.14 21.00
N SER A 141 -11.06 -6.13 20.53
CA SER A 141 -10.57 -7.24 21.35
C SER A 141 -9.08 -7.56 21.27
N MET A 142 -8.28 -6.91 20.41
CA MET A 142 -6.86 -7.22 20.28
C MET A 142 -5.95 -6.06 20.70
N ASN A 143 -5.23 -6.27 21.80
CA ASN A 143 -4.12 -5.42 22.20
C ASN A 143 -2.93 -5.72 21.28
N VAL A 144 -2.52 -4.75 20.48
CA VAL A 144 -1.33 -4.85 19.61
C VAL A 144 -0.21 -4.05 20.24
N THR A 145 1.00 -4.61 20.33
CA THR A 145 2.17 -3.82 20.71
C THR A 145 2.47 -2.77 19.65
N LEU A 146 2.42 -1.49 20.04
CA LEU A 146 2.69 -0.34 19.19
C LEU A 146 3.76 0.57 19.81
N GLY A 147 4.33 1.46 18.99
CA GLY A 147 5.34 2.42 19.41
C GLY A 147 6.74 1.83 19.64
N VAL A 148 7.46 2.38 20.62
CA VAL A 148 8.86 2.04 20.92
C VAL A 148 9.10 0.54 21.15
N PRO A 149 8.26 -0.18 21.93
CA PRO A 149 8.45 -1.61 22.12
C PRO A 149 8.45 -2.41 20.81
N ARG A 150 7.56 -2.05 19.88
CA ARG A 150 7.47 -2.74 18.59
C ARG A 150 8.65 -2.40 17.67
N ILE A 151 9.08 -1.14 17.63
CA ILE A 151 10.29 -0.73 16.89
C ILE A 151 11.52 -1.49 17.42
N LYS A 152 11.64 -1.64 18.74
CA LYS A 152 12.73 -2.41 19.38
C LYS A 152 12.71 -3.88 18.97
N GLU A 153 11.55 -4.52 18.90
CA GLU A 153 11.43 -5.92 18.47
C GLU A 153 11.90 -6.10 17.01
N ILE A 154 11.50 -5.19 16.12
CA ILE A 154 11.83 -5.23 14.69
C ILE A 154 13.33 -5.01 14.47
N ILE A 155 13.92 -3.96 15.05
CA ILE A 155 15.34 -3.64 14.87
C ILE A 155 16.26 -4.75 15.40
N ASN A 156 15.89 -5.37 16.53
CA ASN A 156 16.69 -6.45 17.12
C ASN A 156 16.46 -7.82 16.47
N ALA A 157 15.58 -7.91 15.46
CA ALA A 157 15.17 -9.19 14.86
C ALA A 157 14.82 -10.24 15.92
N ALA A 158 13.99 -9.85 16.90
CA ALA A 158 13.66 -10.70 18.04
C ALA A 158 12.97 -11.99 17.58
N LYS A 159 13.45 -13.15 18.05
CA LYS A 159 12.85 -14.46 17.73
C LYS A 159 11.45 -14.60 18.32
N ASN A 160 11.26 -14.08 19.53
CA ASN A 160 9.99 -14.10 20.25
C ASN A 160 9.46 -12.68 20.33
N ILE A 161 8.35 -12.42 19.65
CA ILE A 161 7.68 -11.11 19.65
C ILE A 161 6.45 -11.14 20.54
N SER A 162 6.12 -9.99 21.12
CA SER A 162 4.89 -9.80 21.87
C SER A 162 3.72 -9.73 20.89
N THR A 163 2.61 -10.40 21.19
CA THR A 163 1.36 -10.35 20.40
C THR A 163 1.54 -10.59 18.88
N PRO A 164 2.03 -11.78 18.45
CA PRO A 164 2.11 -12.11 17.03
C PRO A 164 0.71 -12.18 16.41
N ILE A 165 0.53 -11.51 15.27
CA ILE A 165 -0.72 -11.52 14.50
C ILE A 165 -0.44 -12.07 13.11
N ILE A 166 -1.27 -13.01 12.68
CA ILE A 166 -1.24 -13.57 11.34
C ILE A 166 -2.53 -13.16 10.64
N THR A 167 -2.41 -12.42 9.54
CA THR A 167 -3.55 -12.06 8.70
C THR A 167 -3.71 -13.13 7.63
N CYS A 168 -4.78 -13.92 7.73
CA CYS A 168 -5.11 -14.96 6.76
C CYS A 168 -6.28 -14.50 5.88
N THR A 169 -6.13 -14.63 4.57
CA THR A 169 -7.24 -14.43 3.62
C THR A 169 -8.00 -15.74 3.42
N LEU A 170 -9.32 -15.65 3.29
CA LEU A 170 -10.17 -16.80 2.97
C LEU A 170 -10.31 -16.91 1.45
N ASN A 171 -10.22 -18.13 0.90
CA ASN A 171 -10.49 -18.37 -0.51
C ASN A 171 -11.94 -18.01 -0.90
N GLN A 172 -12.88 -18.21 0.03
CA GLN A 172 -14.28 -17.82 -0.13
C GLN A 172 -14.65 -16.78 0.95
N PRO A 173 -14.43 -15.48 0.72
CA PRO A 173 -14.56 -14.45 1.75
C PRO A 173 -16.01 -14.17 2.18
N TYR A 174 -17.00 -14.49 1.34
CA TYR A 174 -18.42 -14.23 1.60
C TYR A 174 -19.14 -15.37 2.32
N SER A 175 -18.48 -16.52 2.53
CA SER A 175 -19.08 -17.69 3.17
C SER A 175 -18.76 -17.71 4.66
N GLU A 176 -19.73 -17.33 5.49
CA GLU A 176 -19.59 -17.38 6.96
C GLU A 176 -19.33 -18.82 7.45
N VAL A 177 -19.99 -19.80 6.84
CA VAL A 177 -19.81 -21.22 7.18
C VAL A 177 -18.36 -21.65 6.95
N SER A 178 -17.79 -21.29 5.80
CA SER A 178 -16.39 -21.59 5.50
C SER A 178 -15.43 -20.90 6.47
N ALA A 179 -15.71 -19.63 6.82
CA ALA A 179 -14.92 -18.89 7.79
C ALA A 179 -14.94 -19.56 9.18
N ARG A 180 -16.12 -20.05 9.62
CA ARG A 180 -16.28 -20.73 10.91
C ARG A 180 -15.54 -22.06 10.97
N ILE A 181 -15.63 -22.86 9.91
CA ILE A 181 -14.91 -24.15 9.81
C ILE A 181 -13.40 -23.91 9.87
N VAL A 182 -12.89 -22.97 9.08
CA VAL A 182 -11.45 -22.64 9.06
C VAL A 182 -11.01 -22.09 10.41
N LYS A 183 -11.81 -21.23 11.06
CA LYS A 183 -11.54 -20.74 12.42
C LYS A 183 -11.42 -21.90 13.41
N GLY A 184 -12.39 -22.81 13.44
CA GLY A 184 -12.38 -23.95 14.37
C GLY A 184 -11.21 -24.91 14.18
N ARG A 185 -10.62 -24.98 12.98
CA ARG A 185 -9.43 -25.80 12.69
C ARG A 185 -8.11 -25.15 13.10
N ILE A 186 -8.07 -23.82 13.20
CA ILE A 186 -6.86 -23.06 13.55
C ILE A 186 -6.85 -22.70 15.05
N GLU A 187 -8.03 -22.43 15.61
CA GLU A 187 -8.19 -22.09 17.02
C GLU A 187 -7.83 -23.31 17.89
N PRO A 188 -6.82 -23.20 18.77
CA PRO A 188 -6.45 -24.29 19.65
C PRO A 188 -7.53 -24.50 20.71
N THR A 189 -8.26 -25.60 20.63
CA THR A 189 -9.23 -26.01 21.65
C THR A 189 -8.62 -27.05 22.57
N THR A 190 -8.64 -26.81 23.88
CA THR A 190 -8.17 -27.79 24.85
C THR A 190 -9.28 -28.79 25.21
N PHE A 191 -8.91 -29.94 25.78
CA PHE A 191 -9.90 -30.94 26.21
C PHE A 191 -10.85 -30.38 27.28
N GLY A 192 -10.36 -29.47 28.13
CA GLY A 192 -11.18 -28.79 29.14
C GLY A 192 -12.29 -27.95 28.53
N ASP A 193 -12.04 -27.26 27.42
CA ASP A 193 -13.03 -26.42 26.72
C ASP A 193 -14.19 -27.23 26.13
N LEU A 194 -13.97 -28.53 25.88
CA LEU A 194 -14.96 -29.46 25.34
C LEU A 194 -15.73 -30.22 26.42
N CYS A 195 -15.33 -30.10 27.70
CA CYS A 195 -15.93 -30.84 28.80
C CYS A 195 -16.84 -29.96 29.64
N LEU A 196 -18.03 -30.46 29.99
CA LEU A 196 -18.89 -29.84 30.99
C LEU A 196 -18.30 -29.97 32.39
N TYR A 197 -17.75 -31.15 32.69
CA TYR A 197 -17.03 -31.40 33.92
C TYR A 197 -16.08 -32.59 33.77
N ILE A 198 -15.05 -32.57 34.60
CA ILE A 198 -14.17 -33.68 34.91
C ILE A 198 -14.25 -33.85 36.42
N LYS A 199 -14.75 -34.99 36.89
CA LYS A 199 -14.91 -35.25 38.33
C LYS A 199 -14.26 -36.56 38.71
N GLU A 200 -13.69 -36.61 39.90
CA GLU A 200 -13.20 -37.85 40.51
C GLU A 200 -14.36 -38.56 41.20
N VAL A 201 -14.50 -39.86 40.95
CA VAL A 201 -15.53 -40.70 41.55
C VAL A 201 -14.84 -41.78 42.35
N TYR A 202 -15.12 -41.81 43.65
CA TYR A 202 -14.57 -42.77 44.60
C TYR A 202 -15.67 -43.73 45.02
N GLU A 203 -15.55 -44.99 44.62
CA GLU A 203 -16.45 -46.08 45.00
C GLU A 203 -15.66 -47.17 45.75
N PRO A 204 -16.33 -48.01 46.56
CA PRO A 204 -15.67 -49.14 47.21
C PRO A 204 -14.99 -50.12 46.22
N SER A 205 -15.47 -50.13 44.97
CA SER A 205 -14.94 -50.92 43.84
C SER A 205 -13.70 -50.31 43.17
N GLY A 206 -13.40 -49.04 43.43
CA GLY A 206 -12.26 -48.33 42.83
C GLY A 206 -12.48 -46.82 42.67
N CYS A 207 -11.45 -46.13 42.21
CA CYS A 207 -11.52 -44.71 41.86
C CYS A 207 -11.33 -44.51 40.36
N PHE A 208 -12.13 -43.65 39.74
CA PHE A 208 -12.01 -43.29 38.33
C PHE A 208 -12.42 -41.84 38.07
N LEU A 209 -11.93 -41.28 36.95
CA LEU A 209 -12.33 -39.96 36.46
C LEU A 209 -13.58 -40.10 35.58
N SER A 210 -14.66 -39.42 35.97
CA SER A 210 -15.88 -39.27 35.16
C SER A 210 -15.82 -37.96 34.40
N VAL A 211 -15.72 -38.07 33.07
CA VAL A 211 -15.69 -36.93 32.16
C VAL A 211 -17.00 -36.86 31.40
N LYS A 212 -17.63 -35.68 31.39
CA LYS A 212 -18.82 -35.42 30.56
C LYS A 212 -18.49 -34.41 29.47
N VAL A 213 -18.51 -34.87 28.23
CA VAL A 213 -18.24 -34.05 27.04
C VAL A 213 -19.49 -33.28 26.63
N ASP A 214 -19.33 -32.02 26.22
CA ASP A 214 -20.39 -31.19 25.65
C ASP A 214 -20.51 -31.38 24.13
N LEU A 215 -21.41 -32.26 23.72
CA LEU A 215 -21.70 -32.50 22.30
C LEU A 215 -22.33 -31.28 21.59
N HIS A 216 -23.00 -30.39 22.34
CA HIS A 216 -23.63 -29.21 21.75
C HIS A 216 -22.58 -28.19 21.32
N THR A 217 -21.58 -27.94 22.17
CA THR A 217 -20.46 -27.04 21.84
C THR A 217 -19.65 -27.55 20.65
N ILE A 218 -19.40 -28.86 20.56
CA ILE A 218 -18.71 -29.49 19.41
C ILE A 218 -19.47 -29.24 18.10
N GLN A 219 -20.79 -29.43 18.10
CA GLN A 219 -21.62 -29.19 16.92
C GLN A 219 -21.67 -27.70 16.53
N LYS A 220 -21.77 -26.81 17.53
CA LYS A 220 -21.82 -25.36 17.31
C LYS A 220 -20.52 -24.79 16.72
N LEU A 221 -19.38 -25.33 17.15
CA LEU A 221 -18.05 -24.98 16.66
C LEU A 221 -17.68 -25.72 15.37
N GLN A 222 -18.53 -26.64 14.90
CA GLN A 222 -18.30 -27.46 13.70
C GLN A 222 -16.96 -28.21 13.74
N LEU A 223 -16.59 -28.71 14.92
CA LEU A 223 -15.37 -29.50 15.11
C LEU A 223 -15.58 -30.93 14.60
N GLU A 224 -14.63 -31.44 13.81
CA GLU A 224 -14.64 -32.82 13.29
C GLU A 224 -14.08 -33.82 14.31
N VAL A 225 -14.52 -33.71 15.57
CA VAL A 225 -14.01 -34.51 16.69
C VAL A 225 -15.11 -35.40 17.25
N THR A 226 -14.83 -36.69 17.36
CA THR A 226 -15.72 -37.69 17.98
C THR A 226 -15.19 -38.11 19.35
N VAL A 227 -16.06 -38.71 20.18
CA VAL A 227 -15.68 -39.25 21.49
C VAL A 227 -14.60 -40.33 21.36
N GLU A 228 -14.64 -41.14 20.30
CA GLU A 228 -13.61 -42.14 20.05
C GLU A 228 -12.27 -41.50 19.69
N ASN A 229 -12.27 -40.45 18.85
CA ASN A 229 -11.05 -39.69 18.53
C ASN A 229 -10.44 -39.06 19.80
N MET A 230 -11.28 -38.53 20.70
CA MET A 230 -10.81 -37.98 21.98
C MET A 230 -10.22 -39.07 22.87
N LYS A 231 -10.87 -40.22 22.97
CA LYS A 231 -10.35 -41.37 23.72
C LYS A 231 -9.00 -41.84 23.17
N GLN A 232 -8.86 -41.95 21.85
CA GLN A 232 -7.58 -42.31 21.23
C GLN A 232 -6.51 -41.25 21.48
N ALA A 233 -6.85 -39.96 21.40
CA ALA A 233 -5.93 -38.87 21.70
C ALA A 233 -5.43 -38.92 23.15
N LEU A 234 -6.31 -39.25 24.11
CA LEU A 234 -5.94 -39.45 25.52
C LEU A 234 -5.04 -40.67 25.70
N LEU A 235 -5.36 -41.81 25.10
CA LEU A 235 -4.57 -43.04 25.20
C LEU A 235 -3.18 -42.91 24.56
N ASN A 236 -3.05 -42.11 23.49
CA ASN A 236 -1.79 -41.89 22.81
C ASN A 236 -0.90 -40.83 23.48
N HIS A 237 -1.44 -40.08 24.46
CA HIS A 237 -0.67 -39.06 25.15
C HIS A 237 0.32 -39.74 26.10
N LYS A 238 1.61 -39.66 25.76
CA LYS A 238 2.73 -40.39 26.41
C LYS A 238 2.98 -40.09 27.91
N ASN A 239 2.18 -39.24 28.54
CA ASN A 239 2.40 -38.75 29.91
C ASN A 239 1.13 -38.85 30.79
N LEU A 240 0.22 -39.77 30.47
CA LEU A 240 -0.92 -40.14 31.33
C LEU A 240 -0.60 -41.44 32.08
#